data_AF-A0A919IQN6-F1
#
_entry.id   AF-A0A919IQN6-F1
#
_cell.length_a   1.000
_cell.length_b   1.000
_cell.length_c   1.000
_cell.angle_alpha   90.00
_cell.angle_beta   90.00
_cell.angle_gamma   90.00
#
_symmetry.space_group_name_H-M   'P 1'
#
loop_
_entity.id
_entity.type
_entity.pdbx_description
1 polymer ?
#
loop_
_entity_poly.entity_id
_entity_poly.type
_entity_poly.pdbx_seq_one_letter_code
_entity_poly.pdbx_strand_id
1 'polypeptide(L)'
;MNGSVLEKQLLVAIDEADEETVVALLGSLSEPERATLEPAVAARADELHRLDKELVYDFGPRRDGLRRVRRQLTAAHLAWLGTGAPGSWPPAIDIHDDQDGWYRRGHLERVFASDAGHRVLTERRPAWLERLVEEYLDYGNWLWQPAWRLIVEGFTGRPTDDRWLHGVARYAGQTVDELAELVRRDPALIDTDLPALLARPGGLGVLVRGEQRTRREADHSLTRHRVWSPLLGGLLPTGDPLRERLISDVLDAMGGDIGADAPAYKQFLTELKPSVAEFAARRQRLLRLAGHQIPGLAGYAVQTLLKLDRAGSLDPADVVAHLGPATGAASAGTARKAVRLIVSALRRDATLLRGPPRHWRRRSPTPGPTCSRTRCRGCSRTSPTRRSGRR
;
A
#
# COMPACT_ATOMS: atom_id res chain seq x y z
N MET A 1 -46.81 -13.29 -19.10
CA MET A 1 -46.43 -12.49 -17.92
C MET A 1 -46.35 -11.04 -18.36
N ASN A 2 -47.28 -10.19 -17.94
CA ASN A 2 -47.23 -8.76 -18.25
C ASN A 2 -46.28 -8.12 -17.24
N GLY A 3 -44.98 -8.02 -17.59
CA GLY A 3 -44.02 -7.26 -16.79
C GLY A 3 -44.56 -5.86 -16.50
N SER A 4 -44.28 -5.36 -15.31
CA SER A 4 -44.75 -4.03 -14.89
C SER A 4 -44.27 -2.97 -15.90
N VAL A 5 -45.02 -1.88 -16.07
CA VAL A 5 -44.61 -0.78 -16.97
C VAL A 5 -43.20 -0.31 -16.62
N LEU A 6 -42.89 -0.25 -15.34
CA LEU A 6 -41.58 0.11 -14.79
C LEU A 6 -40.47 -0.88 -15.19
N GLU A 7 -40.72 -2.19 -15.09
CA GLU A 7 -39.76 -3.23 -15.52
C GLU A 7 -39.38 -3.03 -16.98
N LYS A 8 -40.38 -2.79 -17.85
CA LYS A 8 -40.14 -2.55 -19.28
C LYS A 8 -39.34 -1.27 -19.51
N GLN A 9 -39.66 -0.19 -18.80
CA GLN A 9 -38.93 1.08 -18.88
C GLN A 9 -37.47 0.92 -18.44
N LEU A 10 -37.23 0.19 -17.36
CA LEU A 10 -35.88 -0.06 -16.85
C LEU A 10 -35.05 -0.90 -17.83
N LEU A 11 -35.63 -1.96 -18.42
CA LEU A 11 -34.94 -2.78 -19.42
C LEU A 11 -34.63 -1.99 -20.70
N VAL A 12 -35.53 -1.10 -21.14
CA VAL A 12 -35.26 -0.19 -22.27
C VAL A 12 -34.10 0.74 -21.94
N ALA A 13 -34.08 1.35 -20.76
CA ALA A 13 -32.98 2.22 -20.34
C ALA A 13 -31.63 1.47 -20.30
N ILE A 14 -31.62 0.21 -19.84
CA ILE A 14 -30.43 -0.66 -19.89
C ILE A 14 -29.98 -0.90 -21.34
N ASP A 15 -30.92 -1.21 -22.24
CA ASP A 15 -30.64 -1.50 -23.65
C ASP A 15 -30.14 -0.29 -24.44
N GLU A 16 -30.58 0.90 -24.05
CA GLU A 16 -30.11 2.19 -24.58
C GLU A 16 -28.82 2.66 -23.91
N ALA A 17 -28.41 1.99 -22.82
CA ALA A 17 -27.30 2.37 -21.95
C ALA A 17 -27.46 3.78 -21.35
N ASP A 18 -28.68 4.13 -20.98
CA ASP A 18 -29.03 5.41 -20.34
C ASP A 18 -28.92 5.30 -18.82
N GLU A 19 -27.73 5.58 -18.30
CA GLU A 19 -27.43 5.53 -16.87
C GLU A 19 -28.28 6.51 -16.04
N GLU A 20 -28.58 7.70 -16.55
CA GLU A 20 -29.38 8.70 -15.82
C GLU A 20 -30.83 8.27 -15.69
N THR A 21 -31.42 7.74 -16.76
CA THR A 21 -32.78 7.19 -16.69
C THR A 21 -32.84 5.98 -15.75
N VAL A 22 -31.82 5.12 -15.74
CA VAL A 22 -31.72 4.02 -14.76
C VAL A 22 -31.75 4.57 -13.33
N VAL A 23 -30.91 5.55 -12.98
CA VAL A 23 -30.92 6.10 -11.60
C VAL A 23 -32.26 6.77 -11.29
N ALA A 24 -32.81 7.56 -12.21
CA ALA A 24 -34.07 8.27 -11.99
C ALA A 24 -35.25 7.31 -11.74
N LEU A 25 -35.34 6.22 -12.51
CA LEU A 25 -36.38 5.20 -12.32
C LEU A 25 -36.24 4.50 -10.97
N LEU A 26 -35.00 4.30 -10.49
CA LEU A 26 -34.75 3.64 -9.22
C LEU A 26 -34.96 4.57 -8.02
N GLY A 27 -34.67 5.86 -8.11
CA GLY A 27 -34.65 6.77 -6.96
C GLY A 27 -35.97 6.87 -6.18
N SER A 28 -37.11 6.64 -6.84
CA SER A 28 -38.44 6.73 -6.22
C SER A 28 -38.99 5.42 -5.63
N LEU A 29 -38.28 4.31 -5.80
CA LEU A 29 -38.79 2.98 -5.47
C LEU A 29 -38.55 2.58 -4.02
N SER A 30 -39.54 1.92 -3.44
CA SER A 30 -39.43 1.21 -2.17
C SER A 30 -38.64 -0.11 -2.32
N GLU A 31 -38.12 -0.65 -1.22
CA GLU A 31 -37.40 -1.94 -1.23
C GLU A 31 -38.24 -3.11 -1.80
N PRO A 32 -39.55 -3.24 -1.48
CA PRO A 32 -40.38 -4.26 -2.11
C PRO A 32 -40.47 -4.11 -3.63
N GLU A 33 -40.64 -2.89 -4.15
CA GLU A 33 -40.70 -2.63 -5.60
C GLU A 33 -39.37 -2.97 -6.26
N ARG A 34 -38.25 -2.56 -5.67
CA ARG A 34 -36.89 -2.92 -6.10
C ARG A 34 -36.71 -4.43 -6.19
N ALA A 35 -37.14 -5.16 -5.17
CA ALA A 35 -37.06 -6.62 -5.13
C ALA A 35 -37.87 -7.30 -6.24
N THR A 36 -39.01 -6.72 -6.67
CA THR A 36 -39.77 -7.26 -7.80
C THR A 36 -39.07 -7.10 -9.15
N LEU A 37 -38.19 -6.11 -9.29
CA LEU A 37 -37.43 -5.84 -10.52
C LEU A 37 -36.13 -6.65 -10.61
N GLU A 38 -35.60 -7.10 -9.47
CA GLU A 38 -34.29 -7.78 -9.38
C GLU A 38 -34.14 -8.95 -10.36
N PRO A 39 -35.10 -9.90 -10.48
CA PRO A 39 -34.90 -11.07 -11.36
C PRO A 39 -34.76 -10.70 -12.84
N ALA A 40 -35.52 -9.71 -13.30
CA ALA A 40 -35.47 -9.25 -14.70
C ALA A 40 -34.15 -8.52 -15.00
N VAL A 41 -33.69 -7.68 -14.07
CA VAL A 41 -32.42 -6.97 -14.18
C VAL A 41 -31.23 -7.93 -14.15
N ALA A 42 -31.24 -8.90 -13.22
CA ALA A 42 -30.20 -9.93 -13.12
C ALA A 42 -30.13 -10.79 -14.39
N ALA A 43 -31.28 -11.24 -14.91
CA ALA A 43 -31.34 -12.00 -16.16
C ALA A 43 -30.77 -11.21 -17.35
N ARG A 44 -31.07 -9.91 -17.43
CA ARG A 44 -30.54 -9.05 -18.50
C ARG A 44 -29.04 -8.82 -18.35
N ALA A 45 -28.53 -8.61 -17.14
CA ALA A 45 -27.10 -8.48 -16.88
C ALA A 45 -26.34 -9.77 -17.28
N ASP A 46 -26.89 -10.95 -16.96
CA ASP A 46 -26.31 -12.25 -17.33
C ASP A 46 -26.31 -12.49 -18.84
N GLU A 47 -27.34 -12.06 -19.57
CA GLU A 47 -27.35 -12.09 -21.03
C GLU A 47 -26.27 -11.19 -21.63
N LEU A 48 -26.16 -9.95 -21.15
CA LEU A 48 -25.15 -9.00 -21.61
C LEU A 48 -23.72 -9.47 -21.30
N HIS A 49 -23.52 -10.18 -20.18
CA HIS A 49 -22.23 -10.81 -19.86
C HIS A 49 -21.86 -11.91 -20.83
N ARG A 50 -22.81 -12.77 -21.19
CA ARG A 50 -22.60 -13.79 -22.24
C ARG A 50 -22.23 -13.14 -23.57
N LEU A 51 -22.92 -12.07 -23.94
CA LEU A 51 -22.64 -11.32 -25.17
C LEU A 51 -21.26 -10.62 -25.15
N ASP A 52 -20.84 -10.01 -24.04
CA ASP A 52 -19.49 -9.42 -23.94
C ASP A 52 -18.42 -10.52 -24.11
N LYS A 53 -18.61 -11.67 -23.47
CA LYS A 53 -17.72 -12.83 -23.60
C LYS A 53 -17.64 -13.32 -25.05
N GLU A 54 -18.78 -13.58 -25.70
CA GLU A 54 -18.82 -14.00 -27.11
C GLU A 54 -18.12 -12.99 -28.02
N LEU A 55 -18.31 -11.68 -27.78
CA LEU A 55 -17.67 -10.62 -28.57
C LEU A 55 -16.16 -10.50 -28.31
N VAL A 56 -15.68 -10.83 -27.11
CA VAL A 56 -14.25 -10.84 -26.77
C VAL A 56 -13.55 -12.06 -27.37
N TYR A 57 -14.16 -13.23 -27.34
CA TYR A 57 -13.50 -14.50 -27.64
C TYR A 57 -13.87 -15.14 -28.99
N ASP A 58 -15.11 -15.01 -29.47
CA ASP A 58 -15.61 -15.84 -30.58
C ASP A 58 -15.62 -15.14 -31.95
N PHE A 59 -15.70 -13.80 -32.00
CA PHE A 59 -15.98 -13.09 -33.27
C PHE A 59 -14.88 -12.13 -33.77
N GLY A 60 -13.72 -12.05 -33.10
CA GLY A 60 -12.71 -11.04 -33.42
C GLY A 60 -13.21 -9.60 -33.19
N PRO A 61 -12.39 -8.56 -33.41
CA PRO A 61 -12.63 -7.23 -32.85
C PRO A 61 -13.68 -6.41 -33.62
N ARG A 62 -14.98 -6.74 -33.46
CA ARG A 62 -16.07 -5.78 -33.75
C ARG A 62 -16.15 -4.75 -32.63
N ARG A 63 -15.22 -3.79 -32.64
CA ARG A 63 -15.01 -2.79 -31.57
C ARG A 63 -16.30 -2.06 -31.17
N ASP A 64 -17.19 -1.77 -32.11
CA ASP A 64 -18.41 -1.00 -31.84
C ASP A 64 -19.49 -1.82 -31.13
N GLY A 65 -19.65 -3.10 -31.51
CA GLY A 65 -20.55 -4.02 -30.82
C GLY A 65 -20.13 -4.22 -29.37
N LEU A 66 -18.83 -4.49 -29.15
CA LEU A 66 -18.28 -4.64 -27.81
C LEU A 66 -18.45 -3.38 -26.96
N ARG A 67 -18.16 -2.18 -27.52
CA ARG A 67 -18.38 -0.91 -26.83
C ARG A 67 -19.84 -0.69 -26.46
N ARG A 68 -20.79 -1.08 -27.32
CA ARG A 68 -22.22 -0.99 -27.03
C ARG A 68 -22.60 -1.90 -25.87
N VAL A 69 -22.27 -3.19 -25.95
CA VAL A 69 -22.58 -4.16 -24.89
C VAL A 69 -21.97 -3.75 -23.55
N ARG A 70 -20.73 -3.23 -23.54
CA ARG A 70 -20.09 -2.74 -22.31
C ARG A 70 -20.80 -1.55 -21.68
N ARG A 71 -21.38 -0.65 -22.47
CA ARG A 71 -22.20 0.46 -21.95
C ARG A 71 -23.52 -0.06 -21.38
N GLN A 72 -24.16 -0.99 -22.07
CA GLN A 72 -25.37 -1.67 -21.57
C GLN A 72 -25.09 -2.42 -20.27
N LEU A 73 -23.93 -3.09 -20.14
CA LEU A 73 -23.50 -3.73 -18.91
C LEU A 73 -23.34 -2.75 -17.75
N THR A 74 -22.73 -1.58 -17.98
CA THR A 74 -22.64 -0.53 -16.95
C THR A 74 -24.03 -0.12 -16.46
N ALA A 75 -24.98 0.14 -17.38
CA ALA A 75 -26.36 0.48 -17.02
C ALA A 75 -27.09 -0.67 -16.30
N ALA A 76 -26.89 -1.91 -16.76
CA ALA A 76 -27.47 -3.11 -16.13
C ALA A 76 -26.96 -3.32 -14.70
N HIS A 77 -25.67 -3.09 -14.46
CA HIS A 77 -25.06 -3.19 -13.12
C HIS A 77 -25.48 -2.06 -12.20
N LEU A 78 -25.67 -0.86 -12.73
CA LEU A 78 -26.26 0.25 -11.99
C LEU A 78 -27.72 -0.06 -11.59
N ALA A 79 -28.49 -0.61 -12.51
CA ALA A 79 -29.84 -1.09 -12.23
C ALA A 79 -29.83 -2.18 -11.16
N TRP A 80 -28.94 -3.15 -11.30
CA TRP A 80 -28.83 -4.27 -10.37
C TRP A 80 -28.39 -3.81 -8.98
N LEU A 81 -27.56 -2.78 -8.89
CA LEU A 81 -27.16 -2.16 -7.61
C LEU A 81 -28.37 -1.53 -6.91
N GLY A 82 -29.27 -0.91 -7.69
CA GLY A 82 -30.49 -0.30 -7.17
C GLY A 82 -31.63 -1.28 -6.89
N THR A 83 -31.58 -2.52 -7.38
CA THR A 83 -32.64 -3.53 -7.18
C THR A 83 -32.21 -4.73 -6.32
N GLY A 84 -30.91 -5.06 -6.30
CA GLY A 84 -30.38 -6.30 -5.73
C GLY A 84 -30.45 -6.39 -4.21
N ALA A 85 -30.56 -7.62 -3.70
CA ALA A 85 -30.36 -7.97 -2.31
C ALA A 85 -28.87 -8.20 -2.01
N PRO A 86 -28.42 -8.17 -0.75
CA PRO A 86 -26.99 -8.31 -0.49
C PRO A 86 -26.49 -9.73 -0.76
N GLY A 87 -27.36 -10.75 -0.80
CA GLY A 87 -26.98 -12.11 -1.24
C GLY A 87 -26.86 -12.29 -2.76
N SER A 88 -27.37 -11.33 -3.54
CA SER A 88 -27.16 -11.28 -5.00
C SER A 88 -25.88 -10.54 -5.39
N TRP A 89 -25.08 -10.11 -4.41
CA TRP A 89 -23.95 -9.19 -4.59
C TRP A 89 -22.72 -9.58 -3.76
N PRO A 90 -21.52 -9.48 -4.36
CA PRO A 90 -21.20 -9.96 -5.72
C PRO A 90 -21.40 -11.49 -5.82
N PRO A 91 -21.53 -12.09 -7.02
CA PRO A 91 -21.53 -13.55 -7.14
C PRO A 91 -20.27 -14.10 -6.44
N ALA A 92 -20.42 -15.22 -5.72
CA ALA A 92 -19.27 -15.90 -5.13
C ALA A 92 -18.36 -16.37 -6.28
N ILE A 93 -17.25 -15.66 -6.50
CA ILE A 93 -16.29 -15.99 -7.56
C ILE A 93 -15.18 -16.82 -6.93
N ASP A 94 -15.05 -18.07 -7.38
CA ASP A 94 -13.79 -18.78 -7.22
C ASP A 94 -12.77 -18.21 -8.22
N ILE A 95 -11.82 -17.44 -7.70
CA ILE A 95 -10.81 -16.67 -8.46
C ILE A 95 -9.98 -17.58 -9.37
N HIS A 96 -9.91 -18.88 -9.09
CA HIS A 96 -9.04 -19.81 -9.80
C HIS A 96 -9.71 -20.50 -10.99
N ASP A 97 -11.05 -20.59 -11.01
CA ASP A 97 -11.77 -21.40 -12.01
C ASP A 97 -12.75 -20.59 -12.88
N ASP A 98 -13.03 -19.32 -12.55
CA ASP A 98 -14.05 -18.54 -13.23
C ASP A 98 -13.52 -17.25 -13.90
N GLN A 99 -13.07 -17.38 -15.16
CA GLN A 99 -12.76 -16.21 -16.00
C GLN A 99 -13.97 -15.30 -16.20
N ASP A 100 -15.20 -15.83 -16.18
CA ASP A 100 -16.40 -15.03 -16.36
C ASP A 100 -16.63 -14.13 -15.14
N GLY A 101 -16.37 -14.66 -13.94
CA GLY A 101 -16.35 -13.89 -12.70
C GLY A 101 -15.44 -12.66 -12.75
N TRP A 102 -14.27 -12.75 -13.39
CA TRP A 102 -13.37 -11.61 -13.58
C TRP A 102 -13.96 -10.50 -14.46
N TYR A 103 -14.65 -10.85 -15.55
CA TYR A 103 -15.31 -9.85 -16.40
C TYR A 103 -16.49 -9.22 -15.67
N ARG A 104 -17.32 -10.02 -15.00
CA ARG A 104 -18.41 -9.50 -14.17
C ARG A 104 -17.88 -8.50 -13.16
N ARG A 105 -16.82 -8.88 -12.43
CA ARG A 105 -16.11 -8.03 -11.46
C ARG A 105 -15.65 -6.70 -12.03
N GLY A 106 -14.95 -6.69 -13.16
CA GLY A 106 -14.36 -5.47 -13.72
C GLY A 106 -15.41 -4.44 -14.16
N HIS A 107 -16.62 -4.88 -14.49
CA HIS A 107 -17.74 -4.00 -14.78
C HIS A 107 -18.41 -3.47 -13.50
N LEU A 108 -18.60 -4.34 -12.51
CA LEU A 108 -19.10 -3.96 -11.19
C LEU A 108 -18.22 -2.91 -10.52
N GLU A 109 -16.90 -3.10 -10.56
CA GLU A 109 -15.92 -2.14 -10.06
C GLU A 109 -16.15 -0.73 -10.61
N ARG A 110 -16.35 -0.62 -11.93
CA ARG A 110 -16.55 0.69 -12.57
C ARG A 110 -17.85 1.35 -12.13
N VAL A 111 -18.92 0.57 -11.97
CA VAL A 111 -20.21 1.09 -11.50
C VAL A 111 -20.12 1.54 -10.05
N PHE A 112 -19.49 0.76 -9.18
CA PHE A 112 -19.33 1.13 -7.78
C PHE A 112 -18.44 2.35 -7.57
N ALA A 113 -17.43 2.54 -8.42
CA ALA A 113 -16.59 3.72 -8.40
C ALA A 113 -17.24 4.95 -9.05
N SER A 114 -18.35 4.79 -9.80
CA SER A 114 -19.00 5.89 -10.49
C SER A 114 -19.87 6.74 -9.55
N ASP A 115 -20.06 8.00 -9.91
CA ASP A 115 -20.96 8.89 -9.17
C ASP A 115 -22.42 8.42 -9.23
N ALA A 116 -22.82 7.79 -10.33
CA ALA A 116 -24.15 7.20 -10.47
C ALA A 116 -24.35 6.03 -9.50
N GLY A 117 -23.38 5.11 -9.38
CA GLY A 117 -23.46 3.99 -8.43
C GLY A 117 -23.46 4.46 -6.99
N HIS A 118 -22.62 5.45 -6.66
CA HIS A 118 -22.61 6.10 -5.35
C HIS A 118 -23.95 6.76 -5.02
N ARG A 119 -24.55 7.49 -5.97
CA ARG A 119 -25.89 8.10 -5.82
C ARG A 119 -26.96 7.05 -5.54
N VAL A 120 -26.98 5.95 -6.30
CA VAL A 120 -27.94 4.85 -6.08
C VAL A 120 -27.82 4.28 -4.66
N LEU A 121 -26.60 4.02 -4.17
CA LEU A 121 -26.38 3.49 -2.82
C LEU A 121 -26.81 4.45 -1.72
N THR A 122 -26.47 5.73 -1.87
CA THR A 122 -26.71 6.77 -0.86
C THR A 122 -28.16 7.24 -0.79
N GLU A 123 -28.89 7.20 -1.91
CA GLU A 123 -30.33 7.43 -1.96
C GLU A 123 -31.11 6.23 -1.40
N ARG A 124 -30.71 5.00 -1.78
CA ARG A 124 -31.38 3.77 -1.33
C ARG A 124 -31.18 3.49 0.16
N ARG A 125 -29.98 3.78 0.70
CA ARG A 125 -29.57 3.48 2.09
C ARG A 125 -29.91 2.05 2.53
N PRO A 126 -29.47 1.03 1.77
CA PRO A 126 -29.83 -0.34 2.09
C PRO A 126 -29.29 -0.74 3.47
N ALA A 127 -30.06 -1.52 4.24
CA ALA A 127 -29.65 -2.00 5.57
C ALA A 127 -28.37 -2.85 5.56
N TRP A 128 -27.93 -3.28 4.39
CA TRP A 128 -26.74 -4.09 4.17
C TRP A 128 -25.52 -3.29 3.69
N LEU A 129 -25.61 -1.95 3.65
CA LEU A 129 -24.54 -1.09 3.15
C LEU A 129 -23.21 -1.28 3.92
N GLU A 130 -23.26 -1.50 5.24
CA GLU A 130 -22.07 -1.81 6.02
C GLU A 130 -21.39 -3.11 5.58
N ARG A 131 -22.19 -4.15 5.33
CA ARG A 131 -21.67 -5.44 4.83
C ARG A 131 -21.04 -5.29 3.46
N LEU A 132 -21.61 -4.46 2.58
CA LEU A 132 -21.03 -4.16 1.28
C LEU A 132 -19.64 -3.52 1.41
N VAL A 133 -19.46 -2.60 2.36
CA VAL A 133 -18.15 -2.00 2.65
C VAL A 133 -17.15 -3.05 3.13
N GLU A 134 -17.56 -3.97 4.00
CA GLU A 134 -16.70 -5.09 4.42
C GLU A 134 -16.31 -5.98 3.24
N GLU A 135 -17.28 -6.33 2.38
CA GLU A 135 -17.06 -7.13 1.18
C GLU A 135 -16.11 -6.43 0.19
N TYR A 136 -16.21 -5.10 0.02
CA TYR A 136 -15.24 -4.33 -0.78
C TYR A 136 -13.82 -4.50 -0.28
N LEU A 137 -13.63 -4.43 1.05
CA LEU A 137 -12.31 -4.51 1.66
C LEU A 137 -11.75 -5.94 1.66
N ASP A 138 -12.60 -6.97 1.83
CA ASP A 138 -12.20 -8.38 1.73
C ASP A 138 -11.78 -8.76 0.32
N TYR A 139 -12.55 -8.29 -0.64
CA TYR A 139 -12.40 -8.70 -2.01
C TYR A 139 -11.13 -8.16 -2.65
N GLY A 140 -10.78 -6.92 -2.30
CA GLY A 140 -9.62 -6.26 -2.86
C GLY A 140 -9.57 -4.80 -2.43
N ASN A 141 -8.44 -4.41 -1.87
CA ASN A 141 -8.19 -3.04 -1.44
C ASN A 141 -8.29 -1.98 -2.55
N TRP A 142 -8.42 -2.34 -3.83
CA TRP A 142 -8.73 -1.39 -4.90
C TRP A 142 -10.17 -0.85 -4.88
N LEU A 143 -11.11 -1.54 -4.23
CA LEU A 143 -12.45 -1.00 -3.94
C LEU A 143 -12.47 -0.10 -2.69
N TRP A 144 -11.29 0.25 -2.17
CA TRP A 144 -11.17 1.14 -1.01
C TRP A 144 -11.77 2.53 -1.27
N GLN A 145 -11.64 3.09 -2.48
CA GLN A 145 -12.19 4.43 -2.77
C GLN A 145 -13.73 4.50 -2.67
N PRO A 146 -14.50 3.57 -3.27
CA PRO A 146 -15.94 3.45 -3.03
C PRO A 146 -16.30 3.33 -1.54
N ALA A 147 -15.62 2.45 -0.80
CA ALA A 147 -15.81 2.31 0.65
C ALA A 147 -15.54 3.62 1.40
N TRP A 148 -14.43 4.29 1.07
CA TRP A 148 -14.04 5.56 1.67
C TRP A 148 -15.08 6.66 1.47
N ARG A 149 -15.69 6.75 0.28
CA ARG A 149 -16.77 7.72 0.01
C ARG A 149 -17.97 7.52 0.94
N LEU A 150 -18.40 6.27 1.13
CA LEU A 150 -19.53 5.94 2.02
C LEU A 150 -19.20 6.29 3.49
N ILE A 151 -17.95 6.06 3.91
CA ILE A 151 -17.49 6.35 5.28
C ILE A 151 -17.40 7.85 5.53
N VAL A 152 -16.76 8.62 4.64
CA VAL A 152 -16.55 10.06 4.84
C VAL A 152 -17.87 10.84 4.80
N GLU A 153 -18.87 10.33 4.08
CA GLU A 153 -20.23 10.90 4.03
C GLU A 153 -21.14 10.39 5.17
N GLY A 154 -20.64 9.51 6.05
CA GLY A 154 -21.34 9.07 7.26
C GLY A 154 -22.38 7.98 7.05
N PHE A 155 -22.34 7.25 5.94
CA PHE A 155 -23.27 6.14 5.67
C PHE A 155 -22.88 4.85 6.38
N THR A 156 -21.60 4.65 6.67
CA THR A 156 -21.08 3.48 7.40
C THR A 156 -20.01 3.89 8.40
N GLY A 157 -19.78 3.06 9.42
CA GLY A 157 -18.66 3.24 10.35
C GLY A 157 -17.29 3.12 9.66
N ARG A 158 -16.26 3.78 10.21
CA ARG A 158 -14.88 3.70 9.73
C ARG A 158 -14.23 2.39 10.23
N PRO A 159 -13.81 1.47 9.35
CA PRO A 159 -13.12 0.25 9.77
C PRO A 159 -11.70 0.57 10.29
N THR A 160 -11.18 -0.25 11.20
CA THR A 160 -9.84 -0.08 11.79
C THR A 160 -8.92 -1.30 11.56
N ASP A 161 -9.36 -2.23 10.73
CA ASP A 161 -8.65 -3.46 10.42
C ASP A 161 -7.57 -3.28 9.34
N ASP A 162 -6.76 -4.32 9.15
CA ASP A 162 -5.64 -4.28 8.21
C ASP A 162 -6.09 -4.13 6.75
N ARG A 163 -7.28 -4.60 6.38
CA ARG A 163 -7.80 -4.48 5.00
C ARG A 163 -8.01 -3.01 4.66
N TRP A 164 -8.64 -2.26 5.57
CA TRP A 164 -8.81 -0.80 5.46
C TRP A 164 -7.48 -0.06 5.42
N LEU A 165 -6.61 -0.29 6.40
CA LEU A 165 -5.34 0.42 6.53
C LEU A 165 -4.39 0.15 5.35
N HIS A 166 -4.41 -1.08 4.81
CA HIS A 166 -3.69 -1.39 3.58
C HIS A 166 -4.30 -0.71 2.35
N GLY A 167 -5.63 -0.52 2.33
CA GLY A 167 -6.33 0.27 1.33
C GLY A 167 -5.90 1.73 1.33
N VAL A 168 -5.82 2.36 2.51
CA VAL A 168 -5.27 3.72 2.69
C VAL A 168 -3.89 3.81 2.04
N ALA A 169 -2.98 2.91 2.42
CA ALA A 169 -1.62 2.92 1.90
C ALA A 169 -1.52 2.75 0.38
N ARG A 170 -2.40 1.96 -0.24
CA ARG A 170 -2.29 1.53 -1.65
C ARG A 170 -3.22 2.24 -2.63
N TYR A 171 -4.31 2.85 -2.17
CA TYR A 171 -5.37 3.35 -3.05
C TYR A 171 -5.89 4.74 -2.68
N ALA A 172 -5.42 5.32 -1.58
CA ALA A 172 -5.60 6.76 -1.37
C ALA A 172 -4.74 7.53 -2.39
N GLY A 173 -5.42 8.18 -3.35
CA GLY A 173 -4.84 8.97 -4.43
C GLY A 173 -4.02 8.19 -5.46
N GLN A 174 -4.11 8.57 -6.74
CA GLN A 174 -3.17 8.12 -7.77
C GLN A 174 -2.02 9.11 -7.99
N THR A 175 -2.23 10.37 -7.59
CA THR A 175 -1.25 11.46 -7.65
C THR A 175 -1.17 12.17 -6.29
N VAL A 176 -0.13 12.99 -6.11
CA VAL A 176 0.03 13.81 -4.88
C VAL A 176 -1.16 14.75 -4.70
N ASP A 177 -1.63 15.39 -5.77
CA ASP A 177 -2.74 16.34 -5.71
C ASP A 177 -4.06 15.64 -5.36
N GLU A 178 -4.30 14.45 -5.93
CA GLU A 178 -5.47 13.63 -5.57
C GLU A 178 -5.42 13.17 -4.12
N LEU A 179 -4.25 12.73 -3.61
CA LEU A 179 -4.14 12.36 -2.20
C LEU A 179 -4.30 13.59 -1.27
N ALA A 180 -3.74 14.74 -1.65
CA ALA A 180 -3.92 15.98 -0.90
C ALA A 180 -5.39 16.37 -0.81
N GLU A 181 -6.14 16.24 -1.91
CA GLU A 181 -7.58 16.47 -1.95
C GLU A 181 -8.35 15.51 -1.04
N LEU A 182 -7.99 14.21 -1.05
CA LEU A 182 -8.58 13.23 -0.13
C LEU A 182 -8.31 13.59 1.33
N VAL A 183 -7.07 13.94 1.69
CA VAL A 183 -6.69 14.35 3.05
C VAL A 183 -7.43 15.61 3.48
N ARG A 184 -7.64 16.57 2.56
CA ARG A 184 -8.42 17.78 2.84
C ARG A 184 -9.89 17.46 3.13
N ARG A 185 -10.47 16.49 2.43
CA ARG A 185 -11.85 16.01 2.65
C ARG A 185 -11.96 15.13 3.90
N ASP A 186 -10.92 14.37 4.22
CA ASP A 186 -10.88 13.41 5.31
C ASP A 186 -9.52 13.48 6.06
N PRO A 187 -9.35 14.45 6.99
CA PRO A 187 -8.12 14.59 7.76
C PRO A 187 -7.76 13.35 8.58
N ALA A 188 -8.75 12.50 8.91
CA ALA A 188 -8.53 11.26 9.65
C ALA A 188 -7.61 10.26 8.91
N LEU A 189 -7.41 10.41 7.59
CA LEU A 189 -6.39 9.65 6.86
C LEU A 189 -4.98 9.87 7.44
N ILE A 190 -4.69 11.10 7.87
CA ILE A 190 -3.38 11.48 8.45
C ILE A 190 -3.43 11.35 9.97
N ASP A 191 -4.51 11.81 10.60
CA ASP A 191 -4.55 11.93 12.05
C ASP A 191 -4.86 10.60 12.75
N THR A 192 -5.52 9.66 12.06
CA THR A 192 -5.98 8.39 12.63
C THR A 192 -5.42 7.19 11.87
N ASP A 193 -5.69 7.09 10.57
CA ASP A 193 -5.41 5.86 9.82
C ASP A 193 -3.92 5.64 9.59
N LEU A 194 -3.17 6.68 9.22
CA LEU A 194 -1.72 6.54 9.00
C LEU A 194 -0.98 6.16 10.31
N PRO A 195 -1.21 6.80 11.47
CA PRO A 195 -0.67 6.34 12.75
C PRO A 195 -1.07 4.92 13.10
N ALA A 196 -2.32 4.53 12.85
CA ALA A 196 -2.81 3.16 13.09
C ALA A 196 -2.09 2.15 12.19
N LEU A 197 -1.92 2.46 10.90
CA LEU A 197 -1.14 1.65 9.96
C LEU A 197 0.31 1.48 10.45
N LEU A 198 0.99 2.57 10.81
CA LEU A 198 2.37 2.52 11.27
C LEU A 198 2.54 1.76 12.60
N ALA A 199 1.49 1.65 13.41
CA ALA A 199 1.49 0.84 14.63
C ALA A 199 1.38 -0.67 14.36
N ARG A 200 0.93 -1.09 13.16
CA ARG A 200 0.85 -2.51 12.80
C ARG A 200 2.23 -3.10 12.49
N PRO A 201 2.51 -4.36 12.86
CA PRO A 201 3.70 -5.07 12.40
C PRO A 201 3.80 -5.04 10.87
N GLY A 202 4.89 -4.50 10.33
CA GLY A 202 5.11 -4.38 8.89
C GLY A 202 4.32 -3.26 8.19
N GLY A 203 3.55 -2.45 8.92
CA GLY A 203 2.73 -1.36 8.36
C GLY A 203 3.55 -0.32 7.59
N LEU A 204 4.75 0.04 8.08
CA LEU A 204 5.67 0.88 7.32
C LEU A 204 6.04 0.26 5.95
N GLY A 205 6.28 -1.04 5.89
CA GLY A 205 6.58 -1.72 4.63
C GLY A 205 5.38 -1.71 3.68
N VAL A 206 4.16 -1.79 4.20
CA VAL A 206 2.94 -1.63 3.39
C VAL A 206 2.86 -0.21 2.83
N LEU A 207 3.12 0.82 3.63
CA LEU A 207 3.15 2.22 3.17
C LEU A 207 4.22 2.43 2.08
N VAL A 208 5.46 1.97 2.31
CA VAL A 208 6.56 2.14 1.35
C VAL A 208 6.30 1.40 0.04
N ARG A 209 5.75 0.18 0.07
CA ARG A 209 5.35 -0.54 -1.15
C ARG A 209 4.12 0.09 -1.82
N GLY A 210 3.25 0.67 -1.02
CA GLY A 210 2.14 1.51 -1.43
C GLY A 210 2.55 2.92 -1.85
N GLU A 211 3.83 3.26 -1.98
CA GLU A 211 4.24 4.61 -2.41
C GLU A 211 4.02 4.86 -3.90
N GLN A 212 4.31 3.84 -4.71
CA GLN A 212 4.40 4.00 -6.16
C GLN A 212 3.08 3.63 -6.84
N ARG A 213 2.54 4.54 -7.64
CA ARG A 213 1.37 4.34 -8.49
C ARG A 213 1.77 4.30 -9.95
N THR A 214 1.02 3.55 -10.75
CA THR A 214 1.17 3.57 -12.21
C THR A 214 -0.14 4.08 -12.79
N ARG A 215 -0.08 5.17 -13.55
CA ARG A 215 -1.22 5.78 -14.23
C ARG A 215 -1.00 5.68 -15.74
N ARG A 216 -2.09 5.42 -16.47
CA ARG A 216 -2.08 5.51 -17.93
C ARG A 216 -2.50 6.93 -18.34
N GLU A 217 -1.65 7.59 -19.11
CA GLU A 217 -1.90 8.92 -19.63
C GLU A 217 -2.78 8.89 -20.90
N ALA A 218 -3.21 10.07 -21.35
CA ALA A 218 -4.04 10.23 -22.55
C ALA A 218 -3.38 9.69 -23.82
N ASP A 219 -2.04 9.76 -23.90
CA ASP A 219 -1.23 9.21 -25.00
C ASP A 219 -0.95 7.70 -24.86
N HIS A 220 -1.59 7.05 -23.90
CA HIS A 220 -1.41 5.64 -23.52
C HIS A 220 -0.06 5.29 -22.89
N SER A 221 0.82 6.25 -22.60
CA SER A 221 2.04 6.01 -21.83
C SER A 221 1.70 5.65 -20.37
N LEU A 222 2.60 4.89 -19.73
CA LEU A 222 2.48 4.55 -18.32
C LEU A 222 3.44 5.41 -17.50
N THR A 223 2.89 6.33 -16.71
CA THR A 223 3.64 7.20 -15.81
C THR A 223 3.64 6.60 -14.41
N ARG A 224 4.81 6.63 -13.75
CA ARG A 224 4.95 6.21 -12.35
C ARG A 224 4.97 7.43 -11.44
N HIS A 225 4.06 7.48 -10.49
CA HIS A 225 3.96 8.55 -9.50
C HIS A 225 4.36 8.03 -8.12
N ARG A 226 4.94 8.92 -7.31
CA ARG A 226 5.16 8.74 -5.87
C ARG A 226 4.16 9.63 -5.16
N VAL A 227 3.46 9.08 -4.18
CA VAL A 227 2.26 9.73 -3.63
C VAL A 227 2.42 10.09 -2.15
N TRP A 228 2.72 9.13 -1.28
CA TRP A 228 2.75 9.37 0.16
C TRP A 228 3.97 10.19 0.58
N SER A 229 5.19 9.77 0.23
CA SER A 229 6.40 10.43 0.68
C SER A 229 6.53 11.92 0.30
N PRO A 230 6.23 12.37 -0.94
CA PRO A 230 6.24 13.79 -1.25
C PRO A 230 5.11 14.56 -0.55
N LEU A 231 3.91 13.97 -0.41
CA LEU A 231 2.82 14.61 0.33
C LEU A 231 3.19 14.80 1.80
N LEU A 232 3.62 13.74 2.48
CA LEU A 232 4.00 13.77 3.89
C LEU A 232 5.19 14.71 4.12
N GLY A 233 6.12 14.79 3.15
CA GLY A 233 7.22 15.74 3.18
C GLY A 233 6.78 17.21 3.10
N GLY A 234 5.68 17.51 2.41
CA GLY A 234 5.10 18.85 2.31
C GLY A 234 4.07 19.18 3.40
N LEU A 235 3.37 18.16 3.90
CA LEU A 235 2.27 18.32 4.86
C LEU A 235 2.77 18.34 6.31
N LEU A 236 3.73 17.46 6.67
CA LEU A 236 4.20 17.33 8.04
C LEU A 236 5.41 18.26 8.27
N PRO A 237 5.30 19.28 9.13
CA PRO A 237 6.43 20.17 9.42
C PRO A 237 7.51 19.46 10.25
N THR A 238 8.72 19.99 10.24
CA THR A 238 9.80 19.52 11.13
C THR A 238 9.38 19.63 12.60
N GLY A 239 9.64 18.57 13.37
CA GLY A 239 9.21 18.46 14.77
C GLY A 239 7.83 17.84 14.97
N ASP A 240 7.07 17.61 13.90
CA ASP A 240 5.82 16.86 13.98
C ASP A 240 6.06 15.42 14.49
N PRO A 241 5.32 14.92 15.50
CA PRO A 241 5.55 13.60 16.07
C PRO A 241 5.44 12.45 15.05
N LEU A 242 4.50 12.54 14.11
CA LEU A 242 4.32 11.53 13.07
C LEU A 242 5.50 11.54 12.09
N ARG A 243 5.99 12.74 11.72
CA ARG A 243 7.20 12.88 10.90
C ARG A 243 8.43 12.32 11.58
N GLU A 244 8.65 12.69 12.84
CA GLU A 244 9.80 12.22 13.62
C GLU A 244 9.79 10.69 13.77
N ARG A 245 8.60 10.12 14.00
CA ARG A 245 8.41 8.67 14.01
C ARG A 245 8.73 8.06 12.65
N LEU A 246 8.14 8.56 11.57
CA LEU A 246 8.31 8.02 10.22
C LEU A 246 9.78 7.98 9.79
N ILE A 247 10.54 9.06 10.02
CA ILE A 247 11.97 9.12 9.69
C ILE A 247 12.76 8.10 10.51
N SER A 248 12.44 7.95 11.80
CA SER A 248 13.10 6.98 12.69
C SER A 248 12.81 5.54 12.24
N ASP A 249 11.54 5.22 12.00
CA ASP A 249 11.09 3.88 11.62
C ASP A 249 11.67 3.47 10.26
N VAL A 250 11.76 4.40 9.30
CA VAL A 250 12.41 4.15 8.00
C VAL A 250 13.91 3.88 8.17
N LEU A 251 14.62 4.65 8.99
CA LEU A 251 16.05 4.41 9.23
C LEU A 251 16.30 3.11 10.00
N ASP A 252 15.43 2.75 10.95
CA ASP A 252 15.53 1.49 11.68
C ASP A 252 15.25 0.30 10.76
N ALA A 253 14.23 0.39 9.89
CA ALA A 253 13.99 -0.60 8.84
C ALA A 253 15.19 -0.75 7.90
N MET A 254 15.77 0.36 7.42
CA MET A 254 16.98 0.35 6.58
C MET A 254 18.22 -0.23 7.27
N GLY A 255 18.27 -0.20 8.60
CA GLY A 255 19.34 -0.83 9.38
C GLY A 255 19.18 -2.34 9.59
N GLY A 256 18.00 -2.90 9.26
CA GLY A 256 17.70 -4.32 9.32
C GLY A 256 17.83 -5.02 7.96
N ASP A 257 17.29 -6.24 7.86
CA ASP A 257 17.24 -7.00 6.61
C ASP A 257 15.99 -6.65 5.80
N ILE A 258 16.14 -5.71 4.87
CA ILE A 258 15.08 -5.32 3.92
C ILE A 258 15.28 -5.88 2.52
N GLY A 259 16.35 -6.66 2.29
CA GLY A 259 16.64 -7.34 1.03
C GLY A 259 16.41 -6.48 -0.22
N ALA A 260 15.49 -6.94 -1.08
CA ALA A 260 15.17 -6.31 -2.36
C ALA A 260 14.43 -4.95 -2.23
N ASP A 261 13.83 -4.65 -1.07
CA ASP A 261 13.06 -3.41 -0.86
C ASP A 261 13.97 -2.20 -0.53
N ALA A 262 15.28 -2.40 -0.34
CA ALA A 262 16.23 -1.33 -0.01
C ALA A 262 16.15 -0.06 -0.89
N PRO A 263 16.02 -0.16 -2.23
CA PRO A 263 15.85 1.02 -3.07
C PRO A 263 14.55 1.80 -2.76
N ALA A 264 13.46 1.11 -2.42
CA ALA A 264 12.18 1.73 -2.13
C ALA A 264 12.24 2.55 -0.82
N TYR A 265 12.80 1.99 0.26
CA TYR A 265 12.98 2.70 1.53
C TYR A 265 13.91 3.91 1.39
N LYS A 266 15.04 3.75 0.68
CA LYS A 266 15.96 4.87 0.42
C LYS A 266 15.26 6.01 -0.33
N GLN A 267 14.48 5.69 -1.36
CA GLN A 267 13.77 6.70 -2.13
C GLN A 267 12.67 7.36 -1.30
N PHE A 268 11.90 6.58 -0.55
CA PHE A 268 10.88 7.09 0.37
C PHE A 268 11.47 8.10 1.37
N LEU A 269 12.59 7.76 2.01
CA LEU A 269 13.29 8.68 2.92
C LEU A 269 13.81 9.93 2.21
N THR A 270 14.23 9.81 0.95
CA THR A 270 14.74 10.95 0.17
C THR A 270 13.62 11.94 -0.15
N GLU A 271 12.44 11.44 -0.52
CA GLU A 271 11.27 12.27 -0.86
C GLU A 271 10.64 12.96 0.36
N LEU A 272 10.76 12.37 1.56
CA LEU A 272 10.39 13.05 2.81
C LEU A 272 11.24 14.31 3.09
N LYS A 273 12.36 14.47 2.37
CA LYS A 273 13.33 15.56 2.49
C LYS A 273 13.71 15.88 3.94
N PRO A 274 14.25 14.93 4.73
CA PRO A 274 14.64 15.22 6.09
C PRO A 274 15.68 16.33 6.17
N SER A 275 15.51 17.23 7.13
CA SER A 275 16.42 18.35 7.36
C SER A 275 17.75 17.88 7.95
N VAL A 276 18.75 18.76 7.92
CA VAL A 276 20.05 18.51 8.57
C VAL A 276 19.86 18.26 10.07
N ALA A 277 18.97 19.01 10.72
CA ALA A 277 18.67 18.84 12.15
C ALA A 277 17.99 17.48 12.44
N GLU A 278 17.04 17.07 11.61
CA GLU A 278 16.36 15.77 11.75
C GLU A 278 17.34 14.59 11.60
N PHE A 279 18.29 14.69 10.66
CA PHE A 279 19.36 13.71 10.51
C PHE A 279 20.39 13.77 11.65
N ALA A 280 20.72 14.95 12.17
CA ALA A 280 21.62 15.11 13.31
C ALA A 280 21.05 14.44 14.58
N ALA A 281 19.74 14.58 14.82
CA ALA A 281 19.04 13.90 15.90
C ALA A 281 19.09 12.35 15.78
N ARG A 282 19.30 11.84 14.56
CA ARG A 282 19.35 10.41 14.23
C ARG A 282 20.75 9.94 13.82
N ARG A 283 21.80 10.70 14.16
CA ARG A 283 23.18 10.42 13.73
C ARG A 283 23.63 8.99 14.01
N GLN A 284 23.24 8.42 15.15
CA GLN A 284 23.61 7.06 15.54
C GLN A 284 23.02 6.00 14.59
N ARG A 285 21.79 6.19 14.11
CA ARG A 285 21.17 5.32 13.11
C ARG A 285 21.93 5.41 11.77
N LEU A 286 22.31 6.62 11.36
CA LEU A 286 23.10 6.84 10.15
C LEU A 286 24.50 6.21 10.23
N LEU A 287 25.17 6.30 11.39
CA LEU A 287 26.48 5.68 11.61
C LEU A 287 26.40 4.15 11.50
N ARG A 288 25.38 3.53 12.09
CA ARG A 288 25.12 2.09 11.90
C ARG A 288 24.86 1.76 10.42
N LEU A 289 24.01 2.55 9.76
CA LEU A 289 23.66 2.36 8.35
C LEU A 289 24.86 2.50 7.40
N ALA A 290 25.89 3.29 7.77
CA ALA A 290 27.11 3.41 6.98
C ALA A 290 27.91 2.11 6.89
N GLY A 291 27.78 1.21 7.87
CA GLY A 291 28.38 -0.12 7.87
C GLY A 291 27.50 -1.21 7.26
N HIS A 292 26.38 -0.85 6.61
CA HIS A 292 25.42 -1.81 6.10
C HIS A 292 25.97 -2.62 4.90
N GLN A 293 25.55 -3.89 4.78
CA GLN A 293 26.03 -4.80 3.73
C GLN A 293 25.55 -4.42 2.32
N ILE A 294 24.35 -3.82 2.22
CA ILE A 294 23.81 -3.30 0.96
C ILE A 294 24.55 -2.01 0.55
N PRO A 295 25.35 -2.00 -0.53
CA PRO A 295 26.24 -0.89 -0.86
C PRO A 295 25.52 0.45 -1.09
N GLY A 296 24.30 0.40 -1.64
CA GLY A 296 23.48 1.58 -1.90
C GLY A 296 23.03 2.31 -0.62
N LEU A 297 22.82 1.56 0.47
CA LEU A 297 22.44 2.12 1.78
C LEU A 297 23.66 2.69 2.51
N ALA A 298 24.77 1.94 2.52
CA ALA A 298 26.04 2.42 3.08
C ALA A 298 26.50 3.72 2.40
N GLY A 299 26.46 3.77 1.06
CA GLY A 299 26.80 4.97 0.30
C GLY A 299 25.90 6.17 0.60
N TYR A 300 24.59 5.94 0.73
CA TYR A 300 23.63 6.97 1.13
C TYR A 300 23.94 7.52 2.53
N ALA A 301 24.14 6.63 3.52
CA ALA A 301 24.45 7.02 4.89
C ALA A 301 25.74 7.84 4.99
N VAL A 302 26.84 7.38 4.36
CA VAL A 302 28.12 8.11 4.34
C VAL A 302 27.97 9.49 3.68
N GLN A 303 27.18 9.61 2.62
CA GLN A 303 26.92 10.90 1.99
C GLN A 303 26.12 11.85 2.89
N THR A 304 25.13 11.33 3.62
CA THR A 304 24.37 12.12 4.60
C THR A 304 25.25 12.53 5.78
N LEU A 305 26.09 11.64 6.30
CA LEU A 305 27.07 11.96 7.35
C LEU A 305 28.05 13.05 6.88
N LEU A 306 28.51 13.04 5.62
CA LEU A 306 29.31 14.15 5.07
C LEU A 306 28.59 15.50 5.09
N LYS A 307 27.27 15.52 4.89
CA LYS A 307 26.49 16.77 5.01
C LYS A 307 26.43 17.22 6.48
N LEU A 308 26.24 16.29 7.42
CA LEU A 308 26.24 16.59 8.86
C LEU A 308 27.62 17.07 9.34
N ASP A 309 28.72 16.49 8.84
CA ASP A 309 30.09 16.91 9.15
C ASP A 309 30.31 18.38 8.76
N ARG A 310 29.88 18.76 7.55
CA ARG A 310 29.96 20.15 7.06
C ARG A 310 29.12 21.13 7.87
N ALA A 311 28.02 20.66 8.45
CA ALA A 311 27.17 21.45 9.35
C ALA A 311 27.70 21.50 10.79
N GLY A 312 28.81 20.83 11.10
CA GLY A 312 29.37 20.77 12.45
C GLY A 312 28.56 19.92 13.42
N SER A 313 27.61 19.11 12.93
CA SER A 313 26.67 18.34 13.76
C SER A 313 27.14 16.90 14.03
N LEU A 314 28.38 16.56 13.69
CA LEU A 314 28.98 15.25 13.97
C LEU A 314 30.07 15.36 15.03
N ASP A 315 29.88 14.58 16.10
CA ASP A 315 30.87 14.31 17.12
C ASP A 315 32.05 13.51 16.50
N PRO A 316 33.29 14.04 16.55
CA PRO A 316 34.47 13.32 16.09
C PRO A 316 34.65 11.93 16.71
N ALA A 317 34.30 11.74 17.99
CA ALA A 317 34.46 10.48 18.68
C ALA A 317 33.52 9.40 18.11
N ASP A 318 32.25 9.75 17.89
CA ASP A 318 31.24 8.89 17.27
C ASP A 318 31.68 8.43 15.87
N VAL A 319 32.25 9.35 15.07
CA VAL A 319 32.74 9.07 13.71
C VAL A 319 33.84 8.01 13.72
N VAL A 320 34.87 8.21 14.55
CA VAL A 320 36.02 7.28 14.62
C VAL A 320 35.60 5.91 15.16
N ALA A 321 34.69 5.88 16.14
CA ALA A 321 34.22 4.63 16.75
C ALA A 321 33.39 3.76 15.80
N HIS A 322 32.58 4.36 14.92
CA HIS A 322 31.56 3.62 14.17
C HIS A 322 31.79 3.50 12.66
N LEU A 323 32.58 4.37 12.02
CA LEU A 323 32.76 4.34 10.55
C LEU A 323 33.80 3.33 10.05
N GLY A 324 34.50 2.62 10.94
CA GLY A 324 35.48 1.59 10.59
C GLY A 324 35.00 0.62 9.50
N PRO A 325 33.83 -0.04 9.65
CA PRO A 325 33.30 -0.96 8.65
C PRO A 325 33.10 -0.33 7.27
N ALA A 326 32.69 0.94 7.21
CA ALA A 326 32.43 1.65 5.95
C ALA A 326 33.71 1.91 5.13
N THR A 327 34.89 1.88 5.76
CA THR A 327 36.19 1.99 5.06
C THR A 327 36.50 0.77 4.20
N GLY A 328 35.89 -0.37 4.49
CA GLY A 328 35.97 -1.60 3.70
C GLY A 328 34.78 -1.79 2.74
N ALA A 329 33.95 -0.77 2.52
CA ALA A 329 32.79 -0.87 1.65
C ALA A 329 33.18 -1.26 0.22
N ALA A 330 32.38 -2.11 -0.43
CA ALA A 330 32.63 -2.59 -1.80
C ALA A 330 32.79 -1.47 -2.83
N SER A 331 32.13 -0.32 -2.63
CA SER A 331 32.32 0.86 -3.46
C SER A 331 33.53 1.67 -2.97
N ALA A 332 34.57 1.77 -3.80
CA ALA A 332 35.74 2.59 -3.52
C ALA A 332 35.39 4.07 -3.21
N GLY A 333 34.34 4.60 -3.83
CA GLY A 333 33.86 5.96 -3.58
C GLY A 333 33.32 6.13 -2.15
N THR A 334 32.56 5.16 -1.66
CA THR A 334 32.04 5.14 -0.28
C THR A 334 33.18 4.97 0.72
N ALA A 335 34.08 4.02 0.48
CA ALA A 335 35.25 3.78 1.33
C ALA A 335 36.12 5.03 1.49
N ARG A 336 36.46 5.71 0.37
CA ARG A 336 37.23 6.96 0.40
C ARG A 336 36.54 8.08 1.18
N LYS A 337 35.22 8.21 1.02
CA LYS A 337 34.42 9.21 1.77
C LYS A 337 34.40 8.91 3.26
N ALA A 338 34.29 7.64 3.65
CA ALA A 338 34.36 7.21 5.05
C ALA A 338 35.74 7.49 5.66
N VAL A 339 36.83 7.15 4.97
CA VAL A 339 38.20 7.49 5.41
C VAL A 339 38.37 9.00 5.55
N ARG A 340 37.85 9.79 4.60
CA ARG A 340 37.88 11.26 4.68
C ARG A 340 37.17 11.79 5.93
N LEU A 341 36.01 11.23 6.29
CA LEU A 341 35.31 11.59 7.52
C LEU A 341 36.14 11.28 8.77
N ILE A 342 36.73 10.09 8.83
CA ILE A 342 37.58 9.69 9.97
C ILE A 342 38.80 10.61 10.10
N VAL A 343 39.50 10.91 9.00
CA VAL A 343 40.64 11.83 9.01
C VAL A 343 40.22 13.25 9.41
N SER A 344 39.06 13.73 8.94
CA SER A 344 38.49 15.01 9.34
C SER A 344 38.23 15.07 10.85
N ALA A 345 37.60 14.02 11.40
CA ALA A 345 37.34 13.89 12.84
C ALA A 345 38.64 13.90 13.67
N LEU A 346 39.65 13.10 13.29
CA LEU A 346 40.95 13.04 13.98
C LEU A 346 41.72 14.36 13.94
N ARG A 347 41.53 15.17 12.88
CA ARG A 347 42.13 16.51 12.80
C ARG A 347 41.42 17.52 13.72
N ARG A 348 40.10 17.40 13.86
CA ARG A 348 39.30 18.23 14.76
C ARG A 348 39.55 17.89 16.23
N ASP A 349 39.82 16.61 16.52
CA ASP A 349 40.16 16.14 17.86
C ASP A 349 41.37 15.18 17.83
N ALA A 350 42.55 15.76 18.04
CA ALA A 350 43.81 15.01 18.07
C ALA A 350 43.94 14.09 19.30
N THR A 351 43.10 14.25 20.33
CA THR A 351 43.14 13.36 21.50
C THR A 351 42.74 11.93 21.14
N LEU A 352 41.89 11.77 20.11
CA LEU A 352 41.46 10.48 19.57
C LEU A 352 42.61 9.65 18.97
N LEU A 353 43.72 10.27 18.57
CA LEU A 353 44.93 9.56 18.10
C LEU A 353 45.71 8.90 19.24
N ARG A 354 45.52 9.38 20.48
CA ARG A 354 46.31 8.95 21.65
C ARG A 354 45.79 7.66 22.30
N GLY A 355 44.95 6.89 21.58
CA GLY A 355 44.36 5.64 22.06
C GLY A 355 43.50 5.82 23.33
N PRO A 356 42.71 4.82 23.72
CA PRO A 356 42.04 4.88 25.01
C PRO A 356 43.10 5.00 26.13
N PRO A 357 42.84 5.80 27.19
CA PRO A 357 43.77 5.97 28.29
C PRO A 357 44.21 4.58 28.80
N ARG A 358 45.51 4.43 29.11
CA ARG A 358 46.17 3.15 29.39
C ARG A 358 45.44 2.23 30.40
N HIS A 359 44.54 2.76 31.23
CA HIS A 359 43.70 1.99 32.15
C HIS A 359 42.65 1.08 31.47
N TRP A 360 42.36 1.27 30.18
CA TRP A 360 41.50 0.37 29.38
C TRP A 360 42.27 -0.78 28.72
N ARG A 361 43.61 -0.82 28.80
CA ARG A 361 44.40 -1.98 28.36
C ARG A 361 44.28 -3.10 29.41
N ARG A 362 43.36 -4.03 29.15
CA ARG A 362 43.23 -5.39 29.72
C ARG A 362 42.80 -5.47 31.21
N ARG A 363 41.49 -5.65 31.43
CA ARG A 363 41.08 -6.86 32.16
C ARG A 363 41.25 -8.01 31.18
N SER A 364 42.34 -8.76 31.32
CA SER A 364 42.45 -10.06 30.66
C SER A 364 41.16 -10.84 30.95
N PRO A 365 40.55 -11.53 29.97
CA PRO A 365 39.50 -12.48 30.29
C PRO A 365 40.09 -13.44 31.31
N THR A 366 39.54 -13.44 32.52
CA THR A 366 39.81 -14.50 33.50
C THR A 366 39.62 -15.82 32.75
N PRO A 367 40.60 -16.74 32.78
CA PRO A 367 40.42 -18.04 32.16
C PRO A 367 39.16 -18.66 32.76
N GLY A 368 38.12 -18.82 31.92
CA GLY A 368 36.92 -19.53 32.33
C GLY A 368 37.31 -20.94 32.78
N PRO A 369 36.56 -21.53 33.72
CA PRO A 369 36.85 -22.89 34.19
C PRO A 369 36.91 -23.84 32.99
N THR A 370 38.00 -24.58 32.93
CA THR A 370 38.26 -25.65 31.96
C THR A 370 37.06 -26.59 31.90
N CYS A 371 36.30 -26.50 30.81
CA CYS A 371 35.21 -27.44 30.53
C CYS A 371 35.83 -28.81 30.25
N SER A 372 35.78 -29.70 31.24
CA SER A 372 36.19 -31.09 31.12
C SER A 372 35.36 -31.78 30.03
N ARG A 373 36.02 -32.19 28.96
CA ARG A 373 35.49 -33.09 27.94
C ARG A 373 35.12 -34.43 28.56
N THR A 374 33.87 -34.60 28.98
CA THR A 374 33.29 -35.92 29.23
C THR A 374 32.70 -36.44 27.93
N ARG A 375 33.32 -37.51 27.39
CA ARG A 375 32.83 -38.29 26.25
C ARG A 375 31.40 -38.79 26.53
N CYS A 376 30.40 -38.26 25.83
CA CYS A 376 29.15 -38.98 25.60
C CYS A 376 29.34 -39.92 24.41
N ARG A 377 29.64 -41.19 24.69
CA ARG A 377 29.40 -42.30 23.76
C ARG A 377 27.93 -42.70 23.90
N GLY A 378 27.22 -42.78 22.77
CA GLY A 378 25.94 -43.48 22.69
C GLY A 378 24.72 -42.58 22.58
N CYS A 379 24.34 -42.22 21.36
CA CYS A 379 22.94 -42.09 20.95
C CYS A 379 22.85 -42.27 19.43
N SER A 380 22.83 -43.52 19.02
CA SER A 380 22.24 -43.97 17.77
C SER A 380 20.73 -43.73 17.82
N ARG A 381 20.24 -42.75 17.05
CA ARG A 381 18.83 -42.70 16.63
C ARG A 381 18.76 -42.46 15.13
N THR A 382 18.66 -43.58 14.44
CA THR A 382 17.92 -43.71 13.19
C THR A 382 16.52 -43.15 13.36
N SER A 383 16.04 -42.37 12.40
CA SER A 383 14.60 -42.17 12.20
C SER A 383 14.31 -41.98 10.71
N PRO A 384 13.14 -42.44 10.26
CA PRO A 384 12.96 -42.97 8.92
C PRO A 384 12.33 -41.97 7.97
N THR A 385 12.62 -42.19 6.71
CA THR A 385 11.86 -41.75 5.54
C THR A 385 10.36 -41.99 5.72
N ARG A 386 9.56 -40.92 5.58
CA ARG A 386 8.13 -41.04 5.28
C ARG A 386 7.79 -40.26 4.02
N ARG A 387 7.66 -41.03 2.94
CA ARG A 387 6.83 -40.72 1.77
C ARG A 387 5.37 -40.58 2.24
N SER A 388 4.68 -39.54 1.79
CA SER A 388 3.25 -39.59 1.59
C SER A 388 2.90 -38.72 0.39
N GLY A 389 2.59 -39.39 -0.72
CA GLY A 389 1.77 -38.81 -1.77
C GLY A 389 0.29 -38.95 -1.42
N ARG A 390 -0.51 -38.05 -1.99
CA ARG A 390 -1.96 -38.04 -2.25
C ARG A 390 -2.28 -36.60 -2.69
N ARG A 391 -3.17 -36.32 -3.62
CA ARG A 391 -3.87 -37.09 -4.65
C ARG A 391 -4.37 -36.06 -5.65
#